data_AF-A0A934J0R4-F1
#
_entry.id   AF-A0A934J0R4-F1
#
_cell.length_a   1.000
_cell.length_b   1.000
_cell.length_c   1.000
_cell.angle_alpha   90.00
_cell.angle_beta   90.00
_cell.angle_gamma   90.00
#
_symmetry.space_group_name_H-M   'P 1'
#
loop_
_entity.id
_entity.type
_entity.pdbx_description
1 polymer ?
#
loop_
_entity_poly.entity_id
_entity_poly.type
_entity_poly.pdbx_seq_one_letter_code
_entity_poly.pdbx_strand_id
1 'polypeptide(L)' 'MYEDTEKFVDMDFEQSVRKAAYHLWEADGRPFGREKDYWFRAIEKLMAERSQAQPSDTEPANGYNGAQQQH' A
#
# COMPACT_ATOMS: atom_id res chain seq x y z
N MET A 1 -19.99 18.70 14.12
CA MET A 1 -18.53 18.63 14.35
C MET A 1 -17.97 17.81 13.21
N TYR A 2 -16.95 18.32 12.53
CA TYR A 2 -16.57 17.91 11.19
C TYR A 2 -16.30 16.40 11.08
N GLU A 3 -16.95 15.78 10.10
CA GLU A 3 -16.76 14.41 9.61
C GLU A 3 -15.37 14.26 8.94
N ASP A 4 -14.33 14.64 9.67
CA ASP A 4 -12.99 14.91 9.19
C ASP A 4 -12.06 13.80 9.67
N THR A 5 -12.45 12.55 9.41
CA THR A 5 -11.54 11.39 9.57
C THR A 5 -11.43 10.60 8.28
N GLU A 6 -12.37 10.75 7.36
CA GLU A 6 -12.30 10.10 6.06
C GLU A 6 -11.40 10.91 5.11
N LYS A 7 -11.50 12.24 5.14
CA LYS A 7 -10.74 13.12 4.25
C LYS A 7 -9.23 13.12 4.51
N PHE A 8 -8.77 12.95 5.75
CA PHE A 8 -7.34 12.92 6.06
C PHE A 8 -6.64 11.66 5.56
N VAL A 9 -7.36 10.53 5.49
CA VAL A 9 -6.84 9.27 4.93
C VAL A 9 -6.65 9.39 3.42
N ASP A 10 -7.52 10.16 2.74
CA ASP A 10 -7.40 10.49 1.33
C ASP A 10 -6.32 11.55 1.05
N MET A 11 -6.16 12.56 1.92
CA MET A 11 -5.14 13.59 1.74
C MET A 11 -3.71 13.02 1.89
N ASP A 12 -3.43 12.20 2.89
CA ASP A 12 -2.13 11.53 3.04
C ASP A 12 -1.84 10.57 1.87
N PHE A 13 -2.88 9.86 1.42
CA PHE A 13 -2.78 8.98 0.27
C PHE A 13 -2.48 9.74 -1.03
N GLU A 14 -3.19 10.84 -1.29
CA GLU A 14 -2.97 11.69 -2.47
C GLU A 14 -1.56 12.30 -2.47
N GLN A 15 -1.06 12.75 -1.31
CA GLN A 15 0.32 13.24 -1.20
C GLN A 15 1.34 12.15 -1.52
N SER A 16 1.10 10.93 -1.04
CA SER A 16 1.94 9.76 -1.35
C SER A 16 1.91 9.43 -2.85
N VAL A 17 0.72 9.43 -3.47
CA VAL A 17 0.55 9.22 -4.92
C VAL A 17 1.32 10.27 -5.70
N ARG A 18 1.17 11.55 -5.35
CA ARG A 18 1.87 12.65 -6.02
C ARG A 18 3.37 12.51 -5.95
N LYS A 19 3.92 12.20 -4.78
CA LYS A 19 5.36 12.03 -4.58
C LYS A 19 5.88 10.83 -5.38
N ALA A 20 5.17 9.70 -5.34
CA ALA A 20 5.54 8.51 -6.10
C ALA A 20 5.47 8.74 -7.62
N ALA A 21 4.41 9.38 -8.11
CA ALA A 21 4.25 9.72 -9.52
C ALA A 21 5.36 10.65 -10.00
N TYR A 22 5.69 11.69 -9.20
CA TYR A 22 6.77 12.62 -9.51
C TYR A 22 8.13 11.92 -9.59
N HIS A 23 8.46 11.05 -8.63
CA HIS A 23 9.72 10.30 -8.66
C HIS A 23 9.82 9.37 -9.87
N LEU A 24 8.73 8.65 -10.21
CA LEU A 24 8.72 7.76 -11.37
C LEU A 24 8.86 8.55 -12.69
N TRP A 25 8.16 9.68 -12.80
CA TRP A 25 8.24 10.56 -13.96
C TRP A 25 9.62 11.24 -14.10
N GLU A 26 10.21 11.67 -12.98
CA GLU A 26 11.56 12.24 -12.96
C GLU A 26 12.63 11.20 -13.34
N ALA A 27 12.52 9.97 -12.83
CA ALA A 27 13.44 8.88 -13.14
C ALA A 27 13.44 8.50 -14.63
N ASP A 28 12.31 8.66 -15.32
CA ASP A 28 12.17 8.41 -16.76
C ASP A 28 12.62 9.61 -17.64
N GLY A 29 13.10 10.70 -17.03
CA GLY A 29 13.55 11.89 -17.74
C GLY A 29 12.45 12.91 -18.05
N ARG A 30 11.35 12.88 -17.31
CA ARG A 30 10.22 13.82 -17.39
C ARG A 30 9.58 13.90 -18.79
N PRO A 31 9.15 12.76 -19.36
CA PRO A 31 8.47 12.76 -20.66
C PRO A 31 7.19 13.60 -20.61
N PHE A 32 7.06 14.55 -21.54
CA PHE A 32 5.91 15.43 -21.64
C PHE A 32 4.66 14.66 -22.12
N GLY A 33 3.50 14.97 -21.52
CA GLY A 33 2.22 14.36 -21.86
C GLY A 33 2.02 12.96 -21.25
N ARG A 34 2.98 12.45 -20.48
CA ARG A 34 2.88 11.16 -19.78
C ARG A 34 2.64 11.30 -18.29
N GLU A 35 2.55 12.51 -17.74
CA GLU A 35 2.39 12.71 -16.29
C GLU A 35 1.22 11.92 -15.69
N LYS A 36 0.10 11.82 -16.43
CA LYS A 36 -1.07 11.04 -15.99
C LYS A 36 -0.80 9.55 -15.90
N ASP A 37 -0.02 8.99 -16.80
CA ASP A 37 0.34 7.56 -16.79
C ASP A 37 1.12 7.21 -15.51
N TYR A 38 2.09 8.05 -15.14
CA TYR A 38 2.83 7.91 -13.89
C TYR A 38 1.96 8.11 -12.65
N TRP A 39 0.98 9.02 -12.72
CA TRP A 39 0.00 9.18 -11.65
C TRP A 39 -0.81 7.91 -11.40
N PHE A 40 -1.38 7.29 -12.45
CA PHE A 40 -2.13 6.05 -12.32
C PHE A 40 -1.26 4.90 -11.80
N ARG A 41 -0.04 4.75 -12.32
CA ARG A 41 0.93 3.75 -11.85
C ARG A 41 1.28 3.92 -10.37
N ALA A 42 1.36 5.16 -9.88
CA ALA A 42 1.59 5.45 -8.48
C ALA A 42 0.38 5.08 -7.60
N ILE A 43 -0.85 5.33 -8.06
CA ILE A 43 -2.07 4.88 -7.36
C ILE A 43 -2.07 3.36 -7.24
N GLU A 44 -1.88 2.64 -8.34
CA GLU A 44 -1.92 1.16 -8.34
C GLU A 44 -0.89 0.58 -7.37
N LYS A 45 0.33 1.14 -7.37
CA LYS A 45 1.41 0.72 -6.46
C LYS A 45 1.01 0.92 -5.00
N LEU A 46 0.53 2.11 -4.63
CA LEU A 46 0.19 2.43 -3.24
C LEU A 46 -1.07 1.72 -2.75
N MET A 47 -2.04 1.48 -3.63
CA MET A 47 -3.21 0.63 -3.32
C MET A 47 -2.78 -0.80 -3.04
N ALA A 48 -1.92 -1.38 -3.89
CA ALA A 48 -1.38 -2.72 -3.66
C ALA A 48 -0.61 -2.81 -2.33
N GLU A 49 0.21 -1.80 -2.00
CA GLU A 49 0.93 -1.72 -0.73
C GLU A 49 -0.02 -1.65 0.47
N ARG A 50 -1.12 -0.89 0.40
CA ARG A 50 -2.16 -0.86 1.46
C ARG A 50 -2.91 -2.19 1.59
N SER A 51 -3.16 -2.90 0.49
CA SER A 51 -3.78 -4.22 0.53
C SER A 51 -2.84 -5.29 1.10
N GLN A 52 -1.53 -5.18 0.87
CA GLN A 52 -0.52 -6.11 1.39
C GLN A 52 -0.08 -5.81 2.83
N ALA A 53 -0.11 -4.56 3.25
CA ALA A 53 0.19 -4.13 4.62
C ALA A 53 -0.93 -4.42 5.62
N GLN A 54 -2.07 -4.97 5.17
CA GLN A 54 -3.05 -5.61 6.02
C GLN A 54 -2.65 -7.08 6.16
N PRO A 55 -1.85 -7.45 7.18
CA PRO A 55 -1.74 -8.86 7.51
C PRO A 55 -3.16 -9.30 7.84
N SER A 56 -3.69 -10.19 7.01
CA SER A 56 -4.74 -11.07 7.45
C SER A 56 -4.31 -11.59 8.82
N ASP A 57 -5.15 -11.34 9.82
CA ASP A 57 -5.21 -12.06 11.07
C ASP A 57 -5.47 -13.54 10.70
N THR A 58 -4.46 -14.20 10.13
CA THR A 58 -4.40 -15.63 9.99
C THR A 58 -3.67 -16.08 11.24
N GLU A 59 -4.48 -16.21 12.28
CA GLU A 59 -4.39 -17.20 13.34
C GLU A 59 -3.20 -18.17 13.12
N PRO A 60 -2.19 -18.18 14.00
CA PRO A 60 -1.08 -19.10 13.87
C PRO A 60 -1.60 -20.52 14.03
N ALA A 61 -1.53 -21.28 12.93
CA ALA A 61 -1.43 -22.73 12.86
C ALA A 61 -1.65 -23.48 14.20
N ASN A 62 -2.90 -23.85 14.49
CA ASN A 62 -3.17 -24.96 15.39
C ASN A 62 -2.79 -26.27 14.67
N GLY A 63 -1.48 -26.50 14.58
CA GLY A 63 -0.85 -27.68 14.02
C GLY A 63 0.23 -28.19 14.97
N TYR A 64 -0.09 -28.28 16.26
CA TYR A 64 0.75 -28.98 17.23
C TYR A 64 0.72 -30.47 16.93
N ASN A 65 1.59 -30.94 16.03
CA ASN A 65 1.89 -32.34 15.86
C ASN A 65 3.30 -32.63 16.36
N GLY A 66 3.37 -33.49 17.39
CA GLY A 66 4.58 -34.20 17.77
C GLY A 66 5.16 -33.75 19.11
N ALA A 67 4.97 -34.58 20.14
CA ALA A 67 6.06 -35.39 20.69
C ALA A 67 5.90 -35.65 22.23
N GLN A 68 5.74 -36.93 22.56
CA GLN A 68 6.25 -37.66 23.74
C GLN A 68 5.70 -37.33 25.15
N GLN A 69 4.95 -38.29 25.69
CA GLN A 69 4.94 -38.65 27.11
C GLN A 69 4.82 -40.18 27.16
N GLN A 70 5.92 -40.93 27.11
CA GLN A 70 6.80 -41.30 28.24
C GLN A 70 6.10 -42.22 29.26
N HIS A 71 6.46 -43.51 29.18
CA HIS A 71 6.54 -44.57 30.22
C HIS A 71 5.34 -44.81 31.15
#